data_AF-A0A355SCP4-F1
#
_entry.id   AF-A0A355SCP4-F1
#
_cell.length_a   1.000
_cell.length_b   1.000
_cell.length_c   1.000
_cell.angle_alpha   90.00
_cell.angle_beta   90.00
_cell.angle_gamma   90.00
#
_symmetry.space_group_name_H-M   'P 1'
#
loop_
_entity.id
_entity.type
_entity.pdbx_description
1 polymer ?
#
loop_
_entity_poly.entity_id
_entity_poly.type
_entity_poly.pdbx_seq_one_letter_code
_entity_poly.pdbx_strand_id
1 'polypeptide(L)'
;MIDRNGIVISDNIKYPMLTDLSKESYINKILKYKSSGYFVSDINGIKSFISFTAPDYLGWRYLYIVPYGDITREVTMMKKTTVTIGFCILIFGLTISYILSRKIVNKVDNLLLQLKRLTSEKKDSIYKLRQEYVRNIILGEEKDEPANIQERFDTYGVKIDVRNKIKIILFRIDNYREFTKKYNNKDRNLFKFAIMNNINETFSKDFFRIQSVDMY
;
A
#
# COMPACT_ATOMS: atom_id res chain seq x y z
N MET A 1 -37.89 -52.15 -13.95
CA MET A 1 -38.00 -53.16 -12.87
C MET A 1 -37.41 -54.47 -13.36
N ILE A 2 -36.86 -55.31 -12.49
CA ILE A 2 -36.28 -56.61 -12.87
C ILE A 2 -36.88 -57.77 -12.04
N ASP A 3 -36.97 -58.95 -12.65
CA ASP A 3 -37.40 -60.20 -12.02
C ASP A 3 -36.25 -60.94 -11.31
N ARG A 4 -36.56 -62.02 -10.56
CA ARG A 4 -35.63 -62.95 -9.91
C ARG A 4 -34.56 -63.51 -10.87
N ASN A 5 -34.89 -63.60 -12.16
CA ASN A 5 -34.00 -64.10 -13.21
C ASN A 5 -33.19 -62.99 -13.91
N GLY A 6 -33.30 -61.72 -13.49
CA GLY A 6 -32.59 -60.60 -14.11
C GLY A 6 -33.23 -60.05 -15.40
N ILE A 7 -34.48 -60.42 -15.68
CA ILE A 7 -35.25 -59.98 -16.86
C ILE A 7 -35.98 -58.68 -16.55
N VAL A 8 -35.96 -57.72 -17.48
CA VAL A 8 -36.66 -56.44 -17.35
C VAL A 8 -38.17 -56.63 -17.52
N ILE A 9 -38.96 -56.25 -16.50
CA ILE A 9 -40.43 -56.40 -16.49
C ILE A 9 -41.14 -55.12 -16.94
N SER A 10 -40.49 -53.96 -16.81
CA SER A 10 -41.11 -52.66 -17.09
C SER A 10 -40.28 -51.91 -18.12
N ASP A 11 -40.96 -51.49 -19.18
CA ASP A 11 -40.38 -50.79 -20.31
C ASP A 11 -39.73 -49.47 -19.88
N ASN A 12 -38.54 -49.23 -20.41
CA ASN A 12 -37.80 -47.99 -20.25
C ASN A 12 -37.08 -47.71 -21.58
N ILE A 13 -37.00 -46.43 -21.97
CA ILE A 13 -36.35 -45.95 -23.19
C ILE A 13 -34.94 -46.55 -23.39
N LYS A 14 -34.22 -46.86 -22.30
CA LYS A 14 -32.87 -47.43 -22.36
C LYS A 14 -32.81 -48.96 -22.39
N TYR A 15 -33.85 -49.65 -21.90
CA TYR A 15 -33.91 -51.11 -21.82
C TYR A 15 -35.35 -51.59 -22.07
N PRO A 16 -35.64 -52.12 -23.27
CA PRO A 16 -36.96 -52.65 -23.62
C PRO A 16 -37.43 -53.75 -22.65
N MET A 17 -38.74 -53.91 -22.53
CA MET A 17 -39.33 -55.01 -21.75
C MET A 17 -38.83 -56.38 -22.25
N LEU A 18 -38.67 -57.34 -21.33
CA LEU A 18 -38.13 -58.69 -21.55
C LEU A 18 -36.66 -58.76 -21.97
N THR A 19 -35.91 -57.65 -21.88
CA THR A 19 -34.46 -57.70 -22.07
C THR A 19 -33.82 -58.52 -20.95
N ASP A 20 -33.00 -59.50 -21.33
CA ASP A 20 -32.22 -60.31 -20.40
C ASP A 20 -30.95 -59.55 -20.00
N LEU A 21 -30.91 -59.07 -18.76
CA LEU A 21 -29.74 -58.41 -18.17
C LEU A 21 -28.99 -59.35 -17.21
N SER A 22 -29.30 -60.64 -17.16
CA SER A 22 -28.66 -61.63 -16.28
C SER A 22 -27.15 -61.78 -16.53
N LYS A 23 -26.71 -61.49 -17.76
CA LYS A 23 -25.29 -61.55 -18.18
C LYS A 23 -24.46 -60.36 -17.68
N GLU A 24 -25.12 -59.30 -17.22
CA GLU A 24 -24.44 -58.10 -16.76
C GLU A 24 -23.88 -58.27 -15.34
N SER A 25 -22.61 -57.89 -15.16
CA SER A 25 -21.92 -58.06 -13.87
C SER A 25 -22.60 -57.29 -12.72
N TYR A 26 -23.23 -56.16 -13.03
CA TYR A 26 -23.94 -55.35 -12.03
C TYR A 26 -25.27 -55.98 -11.58
N ILE A 27 -25.98 -56.71 -12.44
CA ILE A 27 -27.23 -57.41 -12.09
C ILE A 27 -26.94 -58.62 -11.20
N ASN A 28 -25.88 -59.38 -11.50
CA ASN A 28 -25.46 -60.51 -10.66
C ASN A 28 -25.08 -60.08 -9.24
N LYS A 29 -24.50 -58.89 -9.08
CA LYS A 29 -24.24 -58.32 -7.75
C LYS A 29 -25.54 -58.00 -7.02
N ILE A 30 -26.51 -57.38 -7.69
CA ILE A 30 -27.82 -57.03 -7.11
C ILE A 30 -28.58 -58.28 -6.64
N LEU A 31 -28.63 -59.34 -7.46
CA LEU A 31 -29.38 -60.57 -7.14
C LEU A 31 -28.86 -61.31 -5.90
N LYS A 32 -27.57 -61.16 -5.55
CA LYS A 32 -26.97 -61.75 -4.34
C LYS A 32 -27.42 -61.05 -3.04
N TYR A 33 -27.79 -59.78 -3.10
CA TYR A 33 -28.26 -59.04 -1.92
C TYR A 33 -29.73 -59.34 -1.65
N LYS A 34 -30.07 -59.58 -0.37
CA LYS A 34 -31.46 -59.79 0.08
C LYS A 34 -32.14 -58.50 0.54
N SER A 35 -31.39 -57.42 0.73
CA SER A 35 -31.84 -56.13 1.26
C SER A 35 -31.70 -55.01 0.23
N SER A 36 -32.40 -53.89 0.41
CA SER A 36 -32.21 -52.69 -0.39
C SER A 36 -30.82 -52.10 -0.18
N GLY A 37 -30.25 -51.50 -1.21
CA GLY A 37 -28.91 -50.90 -1.12
C GLY A 37 -28.57 -50.07 -2.35
N TYR A 38 -27.37 -49.51 -2.33
CA TYR A 38 -26.81 -48.78 -3.45
C TYR A 38 -25.35 -49.16 -3.65
N PHE A 39 -24.88 -49.05 -4.88
CA PHE A 39 -23.46 -49.18 -5.21
C PHE A 39 -23.14 -48.36 -6.45
N VAL A 40 -21.87 -48.00 -6.59
CA VAL A 40 -21.35 -47.36 -7.78
C VAL A 40 -20.66 -48.43 -8.62
N SER A 41 -21.06 -48.56 -9.87
CA SER A 41 -20.41 -49.46 -10.83
C SER A 41 -20.20 -48.75 -12.14
N ASP A 42 -19.18 -49.20 -12.86
CA ASP A 42 -19.00 -48.85 -14.26
C ASP A 42 -20.00 -49.69 -15.08
N ILE A 43 -20.81 -49.02 -15.90
CA ILE A 43 -21.65 -49.64 -16.93
C ILE A 43 -21.18 -49.04 -18.26
N ASN A 44 -20.55 -49.85 -19.11
CA ASN A 44 -20.10 -49.46 -20.45
C ASN A 44 -19.20 -48.20 -20.49
N GLY A 45 -18.27 -48.05 -19.53
CA GLY A 45 -17.32 -46.93 -19.41
C GLY A 45 -17.86 -45.71 -18.66
N ILE A 46 -19.10 -45.78 -18.15
CA ILE A 46 -19.77 -44.68 -17.46
C ILE A 46 -19.97 -45.07 -15.99
N LYS A 47 -19.28 -44.37 -15.08
CA LYS A 47 -19.53 -44.47 -13.65
C LYS A 47 -20.98 -44.10 -13.37
N SER A 48 -21.75 -45.07 -12.91
CA SER A 48 -23.18 -44.93 -12.67
C SER A 48 -23.51 -45.29 -11.23
N PHE A 49 -24.37 -44.49 -10.61
CA PHE A 49 -24.95 -44.77 -9.30
C PHE A 49 -26.15 -45.69 -9.49
N ILE A 50 -26.11 -46.86 -8.85
CA ILE A 50 -27.12 -47.90 -8.97
C ILE A 50 -27.77 -48.10 -7.60
N SER A 51 -29.07 -47.84 -7.51
CA SER A 51 -29.88 -48.07 -6.31
C SER A 51 -30.92 -49.15 -6.58
N PHE A 52 -31.11 -50.05 -5.62
CA PHE A 52 -32.01 -51.19 -5.77
C PHE A 52 -32.81 -51.47 -4.49
N THR A 53 -34.03 -51.96 -4.66
CA THR A 53 -34.91 -52.34 -3.54
C THR A 53 -34.76 -53.81 -3.16
N ALA A 54 -35.22 -54.17 -1.96
CA ALA A 54 -35.42 -55.56 -1.57
C ALA A 54 -36.45 -56.24 -2.52
N PRO A 55 -36.39 -57.57 -2.69
CA PRO A 55 -37.38 -58.30 -3.46
C PRO A 55 -38.77 -58.21 -2.81
N ASP A 56 -39.78 -57.87 -3.60
CA ASP A 56 -41.18 -57.90 -3.17
C ASP A 56 -41.72 -59.35 -3.08
N TYR A 57 -42.98 -59.56 -2.67
CA TYR A 57 -43.61 -60.89 -2.56
C TYR A 57 -43.50 -61.71 -3.86
N LEU A 58 -43.61 -61.04 -5.02
CA LEU A 58 -43.44 -61.63 -6.36
C LEU A 58 -41.98 -61.79 -6.79
N GLY A 59 -41.01 -61.30 -6.00
CA GLY A 59 -39.59 -61.33 -6.32
C GLY A 59 -39.05 -60.14 -7.10
N TRP A 60 -39.92 -59.19 -7.46
CA TRP A 60 -39.55 -58.06 -8.29
C TRP A 60 -38.73 -57.04 -7.52
N ARG A 61 -37.79 -56.42 -8.23
CA ARG A 61 -36.92 -55.37 -7.68
C ARG A 61 -36.95 -54.13 -8.55
N TYR A 62 -37.07 -52.98 -7.90
CA TYR A 62 -36.89 -51.71 -8.56
C TYR A 62 -35.40 -51.41 -8.69
N LEU A 63 -35.00 -50.92 -9.86
CA LEU A 63 -33.62 -50.60 -10.20
C LEU A 63 -33.57 -49.19 -10.74
N TYR A 64 -32.81 -48.32 -10.09
CA TYR A 64 -32.58 -46.95 -10.49
C TYR A 64 -31.10 -46.75 -10.82
N ILE A 65 -30.80 -46.36 -12.06
CA ILE A 65 -29.43 -46.18 -12.56
C ILE A 65 -29.30 -44.75 -13.05
N VAL A 66 -28.38 -43.98 -12.46
CA VAL A 66 -28.10 -42.59 -12.87
C VAL A 66 -26.61 -42.42 -13.13
N PRO A 67 -26.18 -41.88 -14.29
CA PRO A 67 -24.79 -41.53 -14.54
C PRO A 67 -24.28 -40.53 -13.49
N TYR A 68 -23.14 -40.82 -12.88
CA TYR A 68 -22.52 -39.95 -11.86
C TYR A 68 -22.16 -38.57 -12.43
N GLY A 69 -21.81 -38.53 -13.72
CA GLY A 69 -21.52 -37.29 -14.44
C GLY A 69 -22.69 -36.30 -14.45
N ASP A 70 -23.93 -36.76 -14.59
CA ASP A 70 -25.11 -35.88 -14.65
C ASP A 70 -25.42 -35.26 -13.29
N ILE A 71 -25.31 -36.04 -12.21
CA ILE A 71 -25.50 -35.54 -10.84
C ILE A 71 -24.37 -34.56 -10.46
N THR A 72 -23.14 -34.83 -10.88
CA THR A 72 -21.98 -34.03 -10.44
C THR A 72 -21.66 -32.84 -11.34
N ARG A 73 -22.17 -32.79 -12.57
CA ARG A 73 -21.90 -31.69 -13.52
C ARG A 73 -22.39 -30.35 -13.00
N GLU A 74 -23.62 -30.29 -12.46
CA GLU A 74 -24.17 -29.04 -11.90
C GLU A 74 -23.38 -28.57 -10.67
N VAL A 75 -23.04 -29.50 -9.78
CA VAL A 75 -22.23 -29.22 -8.58
C VAL A 75 -20.82 -28.73 -8.96
N THR A 76 -20.23 -29.29 -10.02
CA THR A 76 -18.89 -28.92 -10.48
C THR A 76 -18.87 -27.54 -11.14
N MET A 77 -19.92 -27.18 -11.88
CA MET A 77 -20.07 -25.83 -12.43
C MET A 77 -20.17 -24.77 -11.34
N MET A 78 -20.95 -25.02 -10.28
CA MET A 78 -21.04 -24.12 -9.13
C MET A 78 -19.67 -23.93 -8.45
N LYS A 79 -18.95 -25.03 -8.19
CA LYS A 79 -17.59 -24.99 -7.60
C LYS A 79 -16.62 -24.14 -8.43
N LYS A 80 -16.61 -24.31 -9.75
CA LYS A 80 -15.70 -23.57 -10.65
C LYS A 80 -15.98 -22.07 -10.61
N THR A 81 -17.25 -21.66 -10.60
CA THR A 81 -17.64 -20.25 -10.52
C THR A 81 -17.18 -19.61 -9.21
N THR A 82 -17.40 -20.26 -8.06
CA THR A 82 -16.95 -19.75 -6.75
C THR A 82 -15.43 -19.61 -6.68
N VAL A 83 -14.68 -20.61 -7.17
CA VAL A 83 -13.22 -20.55 -7.22
C VAL A 83 -12.73 -19.41 -8.12
N THR A 84 -13.40 -19.18 -9.25
CA THR A 84 -13.06 -18.10 -10.18
C THR A 84 -13.28 -16.72 -9.54
N ILE A 85 -14.40 -16.54 -8.83
CA ILE A 85 -14.69 -15.29 -8.12
C ILE A 85 -13.63 -15.03 -7.03
N GLY A 86 -13.27 -16.04 -6.25
CA GLY A 86 -12.21 -15.93 -5.24
C GLY A 86 -10.87 -15.51 -5.83
N PHE A 87 -10.49 -16.11 -6.96
CA PHE A 87 -9.28 -15.75 -7.69
C PHE A 87 -9.31 -14.32 -8.21
N CYS A 88 -10.45 -13.87 -8.76
CA CYS A 88 -10.64 -12.48 -9.19
C CYS A 88 -10.50 -11.49 -8.02
N ILE A 89 -11.10 -11.77 -6.87
CA ILE A 89 -11.01 -10.90 -5.69
C ILE A 89 -9.56 -10.81 -5.19
N LEU A 90 -8.82 -11.91 -5.18
CA LEU A 90 -7.40 -11.92 -4.82
C LEU A 90 -6.58 -11.04 -5.76
N ILE A 91 -6.75 -11.19 -7.07
CA ILE A 91 -6.09 -10.34 -8.06
C ILE A 91 -6.46 -8.88 -7.84
N PHE A 92 -7.75 -8.59 -7.63
CA PHE A 92 -8.24 -7.23 -7.44
C PHE A 92 -7.66 -6.58 -6.18
N GLY A 93 -7.57 -7.34 -5.08
CA GLY A 93 -6.94 -6.87 -3.84
C GLY A 93 -5.47 -6.55 -4.03
N LEU A 94 -4.74 -7.41 -4.76
CA LEU A 94 -3.32 -7.19 -5.07
C LEU A 94 -3.11 -5.98 -5.98
N THR A 95 -3.92 -5.82 -7.02
CA THR A 95 -3.80 -4.69 -7.95
C THR A 95 -4.15 -3.37 -7.25
N ILE A 96 -5.23 -3.34 -6.46
CA ILE A 96 -5.59 -2.18 -5.63
C ILE A 96 -4.45 -1.84 -4.66
N SER A 97 -3.95 -2.83 -3.92
CA SER A 97 -2.87 -2.64 -2.95
C SER A 97 -1.62 -2.05 -3.61
N TYR A 98 -1.24 -2.57 -4.77
CA TYR A 98 -0.11 -2.07 -5.55
C TYR A 98 -0.30 -0.62 -6.03
N ILE A 99 -1.49 -0.29 -6.55
CA ILE A 99 -1.80 1.07 -7.02
C ILE A 99 -1.80 2.07 -5.87
N LEU A 100 -2.45 1.74 -4.74
CA LEU A 100 -2.51 2.60 -3.57
C LEU A 100 -1.13 2.83 -2.94
N SER A 101 -0.35 1.76 -2.76
CA SER A 101 1.01 1.84 -2.24
C SER A 101 1.85 2.83 -3.05
N ARG A 102 1.87 2.67 -4.38
CA ARG A 102 2.66 3.54 -5.25
C ARG A 102 2.14 4.97 -5.29
N LYS A 103 0.83 5.17 -5.28
CA LYS A 103 0.22 6.51 -5.33
C LYS A 103 0.43 7.30 -4.04
N ILE A 104 0.38 6.65 -2.87
CA ILE A 104 0.57 7.32 -1.57
C ILE A 104 2.02 7.72 -1.39
N VAL A 105 2.97 6.79 -1.61
CA VAL A 105 4.41 7.06 -1.44
C VAL A 105 4.84 8.25 -2.30
N ASN A 106 4.48 8.25 -3.58
CA ASN A 106 4.83 9.35 -4.49
C ASN A 106 4.22 10.70 -4.07
N LYS A 107 3.00 10.72 -3.51
CA LYS A 107 2.37 11.96 -3.02
C LYS A 107 3.07 12.50 -1.78
N VAL A 108 3.45 11.61 -0.85
CA VAL A 108 4.15 11.99 0.38
C VAL A 108 5.51 12.61 0.06
N ASP A 109 6.28 12.01 -0.85
CA ASP A 109 7.59 12.54 -1.24
C ASP A 109 7.49 13.96 -1.82
N ASN A 110 6.50 14.19 -2.70
CA ASN A 110 6.28 15.51 -3.28
C ASN A 110 5.88 16.56 -2.23
N LEU A 111 5.04 16.19 -1.26
CA LEU A 111 4.67 17.08 -0.16
C LEU A 111 5.88 17.39 0.73
N LEU A 112 6.71 16.39 1.04
CA LEU A 112 7.94 16.59 1.81
C LEU A 112 8.92 17.52 1.09
N LEU A 113 9.05 17.39 -0.23
CA LEU A 113 9.88 18.28 -1.04
C LEU A 113 9.35 19.72 -1.04
N GLN A 114 8.04 19.92 -1.15
CA GLN A 114 7.43 21.26 -1.07
C GLN A 114 7.64 21.89 0.31
N LEU A 115 7.45 21.13 1.40
CA LEU A 115 7.70 21.61 2.75
C LEU A 115 9.18 21.96 2.96
N LYS A 116 10.12 21.13 2.48
CA LYS A 116 11.55 21.45 2.52
C LYS A 116 11.87 22.74 1.76
N ARG A 117 11.27 22.94 0.59
CA ARG A 117 11.46 24.16 -0.20
C ARG A 117 10.93 25.39 0.52
N LEU A 118 9.68 25.35 1.01
CA LEU A 118 9.07 26.45 1.75
C LEU A 118 9.84 26.80 3.03
N THR A 119 10.33 25.78 3.75
CA THR A 119 11.15 26.02 4.95
C THR A 119 12.51 26.61 4.61
N SER A 120 13.14 26.22 3.50
CA SER A 120 14.37 26.85 3.00
C SER A 120 14.13 28.31 2.60
N GLU A 121 13.12 28.58 1.78
CA GLU A 121 12.77 29.94 1.35
C GLU A 121 12.41 30.83 2.56
N LYS A 122 11.69 30.29 3.54
CA LYS A 122 11.38 31.00 4.80
C LYS A 122 12.66 31.27 5.61
N LYS A 123 13.57 30.30 5.73
CA LYS A 123 14.84 30.47 6.44
C LYS A 123 15.71 31.55 5.77
N ASP A 124 15.83 31.52 4.46
CA ASP A 124 16.59 32.52 3.69
C ASP A 124 15.97 33.91 3.83
N SER A 125 14.64 34.01 3.79
CA SER A 125 13.92 35.27 3.98
C SER A 125 14.12 35.83 5.40
N ILE A 126 14.00 34.98 6.43
CA ILE A 126 14.23 35.38 7.83
C ILE A 126 15.69 35.81 8.03
N TYR A 127 16.65 35.11 7.43
CA TYR A 127 18.06 35.49 7.51
C TYR A 127 18.30 36.88 6.91
N LYS A 128 17.74 37.16 5.74
CA LYS A 128 17.83 38.48 5.10
C LYS A 128 17.17 39.57 5.94
N LEU A 129 15.94 39.36 6.40
CA LEU A 129 15.21 40.29 7.27
C LEU A 129 15.99 40.58 8.55
N ARG A 130 16.58 39.55 9.15
CA ARG A 130 17.46 39.71 10.32
C ARG A 130 18.65 40.62 10.02
N GLN A 131 19.38 40.34 8.94
CA GLN A 131 20.56 41.12 8.56
C GLN A 131 20.20 42.58 8.28
N GLU A 132 19.12 42.82 7.55
CA GLU A 132 18.61 44.14 7.22
C GLU A 132 18.17 44.90 8.47
N TYR A 133 17.36 44.27 9.33
CA TYR A 133 16.85 44.94 10.53
C TYR A 133 17.97 45.34 11.50
N VAL A 134 18.92 44.44 11.78
CA VAL A 134 20.05 44.78 12.67
C VAL A 134 20.96 45.83 12.02
N ARG A 135 21.14 45.79 10.69
CA ARG A 135 21.89 46.83 9.96
C ARG A 135 21.23 48.20 10.11
N ASN A 136 19.92 48.30 9.89
CA ASN A 136 19.20 49.58 9.97
C ASN A 136 19.25 50.19 11.38
N ILE A 137 19.23 49.35 12.43
CA ILE A 137 19.44 49.79 13.81
C ILE A 137 20.87 50.34 14.01
N ILE A 138 21.89 49.64 13.51
CA ILE A 138 23.29 50.11 13.60
C ILE A 138 23.49 51.43 12.86
N LEU A 139 22.81 51.61 11.73
CA LEU A 139 22.83 52.86 10.95
C LEU A 139 21.99 53.98 11.56
N GLY A 140 21.20 53.69 12.60
CA GLY A 140 20.31 54.66 13.24
C GLY A 140 19.08 55.03 12.40
N GLU A 141 18.73 54.20 11.41
CA GLU A 141 17.53 54.37 10.58
C GLU A 141 16.26 53.96 11.32
N GLU A 142 16.38 53.05 12.29
CA GLU A 142 15.30 52.64 13.17
C GLU A 142 15.28 53.49 14.46
N LYS A 143 14.14 54.14 14.72
CA LYS A 143 13.92 55.04 15.88
C LYS A 143 12.88 54.50 16.87
N ASP A 144 12.66 53.20 16.84
CA ASP A 144 11.70 52.52 17.70
C ASP A 144 12.16 52.48 19.17
N GLU A 145 11.19 52.29 20.07
CA GLU A 145 11.49 52.06 21.49
C GLU A 145 12.25 50.74 21.68
N PRO A 146 13.16 50.65 22.69
CA PRO A 146 13.94 49.44 22.95
C PRO A 146 13.09 48.18 23.16
N ALA A 147 11.85 48.33 23.62
CA ALA A 147 10.91 47.21 23.78
C ALA A 147 10.48 46.62 22.42
N ASN A 148 10.12 47.47 21.46
CA ASN A 148 9.71 47.07 20.11
C ASN A 148 10.89 46.47 19.33
N ILE A 149 12.08 47.03 19.52
CA ILE A 149 13.31 46.48 18.92
C ILE A 149 13.59 45.07 19.47
N GLN A 150 13.46 44.87 20.78
CA GLN A 150 13.67 43.57 21.39
C GLN A 150 12.66 42.53 20.88
N GLU A 151 11.39 42.89 20.73
CA GLU A 151 10.35 42.00 20.17
C GLU A 151 10.69 41.55 18.74
N ARG A 152 11.17 42.48 17.90
CA ARG A 152 11.62 42.14 16.54
C ARG A 152 12.90 41.31 16.54
N PHE A 153 13.82 41.56 17.47
CA PHE A 153 15.00 40.73 17.67
C PHE A 153 14.62 39.29 18.02
N ASP A 154 13.66 39.11 18.94
CA ASP A 154 13.16 37.79 19.32
C ASP A 154 12.46 37.10 18.13
N THR A 155 11.64 37.84 17.37
CA THR A 155 10.95 37.36 16.17
C THR A 155 11.92 36.86 15.10
N TYR A 156 13.01 37.59 14.88
CA TYR A 156 14.03 37.22 13.90
C TYR A 156 15.11 36.29 14.47
N GLY A 157 15.07 35.94 15.76
CA GLY A 157 16.03 35.06 16.42
C GLY A 157 17.43 35.67 16.60
N VAL A 158 17.50 37.00 16.82
CA VAL A 158 18.72 37.71 17.21
C VAL A 158 18.97 37.44 18.69
N LYS A 159 20.20 37.01 19.04
CA LYS A 159 20.54 36.62 20.41
C LYS A 159 20.88 37.78 21.33
N ILE A 160 20.96 39.01 20.81
CA ILE A 160 21.38 40.20 21.55
C ILE A 160 20.19 40.77 22.34
N ASP A 161 20.48 41.27 23.54
CA ASP A 161 19.52 42.02 24.36
C ASP A 161 19.83 43.51 24.27
N VAL A 162 18.88 44.28 23.72
CA VAL A 162 19.01 45.73 23.47
C VAL A 162 18.86 46.56 24.74
N ARG A 163 18.35 45.96 25.82
CA ARG A 163 18.22 46.63 27.13
C ARG A 163 19.54 46.72 27.87
N ASN A 164 20.54 45.95 27.44
CA ASN A 164 21.87 45.90 28.04
C ASN A 164 22.90 46.67 27.22
N LYS A 165 24.08 46.94 27.80
CA LYS A 165 25.19 47.57 27.08
C LYS A 165 25.69 46.65 25.97
N ILE A 166 25.60 47.11 24.71
CA ILE A 166 26.12 46.42 23.54
C ILE A 166 27.50 46.99 23.19
N LYS A 167 28.43 46.11 22.79
CA LYS A 167 29.70 46.50 22.18
C LYS A 167 29.66 46.16 20.68
N ILE A 168 30.02 47.12 19.85
CA ILE A 168 30.10 46.95 18.39
C ILE A 168 31.56 46.77 18.01
N ILE A 169 31.85 45.72 17.25
CA ILE A 169 33.19 45.43 16.73
C ILE A 169 33.09 45.40 15.21
N LEU A 170 33.87 46.26 14.55
CA LEU A 170 33.93 46.33 13.09
C LEU A 170 35.06 45.46 12.57
N PHE A 171 34.73 44.45 11.76
CA PHE A 171 35.70 43.66 11.01
C PHE A 171 35.76 44.16 9.57
N ARG A 172 36.98 44.45 9.09
CA ARG A 172 37.22 44.88 7.71
C ARG A 172 38.02 43.82 6.98
N ILE A 173 37.61 43.50 5.75
CA ILE A 173 38.41 42.67 4.85
C ILE A 173 39.55 43.52 4.30
N ASP A 174 40.79 43.13 4.59
CA ASP A 174 41.96 43.80 4.06
C ASP A 174 42.07 43.60 2.55
N ASN A 175 42.67 44.59 1.87
CA ASN A 175 42.88 44.57 0.43
C ASN A 175 41.61 44.24 -0.39
N TYR A 176 40.47 44.80 0.03
CA TYR A 176 39.16 44.51 -0.54
C TYR A 176 39.10 44.71 -2.06
N ARG A 177 39.90 45.64 -2.61
CA ARG A 177 39.98 45.90 -4.06
C ARG A 177 40.48 44.70 -4.86
N GLU A 178 41.44 43.94 -4.35
CA GLU A 178 41.91 42.72 -5.01
C GLU A 178 40.91 41.58 -4.84
N PHE A 179 40.30 41.49 -3.65
CA PHE A 179 39.24 40.53 -3.37
C PHE A 179 38.05 40.66 -4.33
N THR A 180 37.61 41.89 -4.65
CA THR A 180 36.51 42.12 -5.61
C THR A 180 36.88 41.84 -7.06
N LYS A 181 38.16 41.96 -7.44
CA LYS A 181 38.64 41.58 -8.77
C LYS A 181 38.75 40.07 -8.93
N LYS A 182 39.16 39.37 -7.86
CA LYS A 182 39.41 37.92 -7.87
C LYS A 182 38.12 37.09 -7.81
N TYR A 183 37.10 37.57 -7.10
CA TYR A 183 35.88 36.80 -6.83
C TYR A 183 34.62 37.52 -7.32
N ASN A 184 33.74 36.76 -7.96
CA ASN A 184 32.41 37.26 -8.36
C ASN A 184 31.54 37.56 -7.12
N ASN A 185 30.37 38.19 -7.31
CA ASN A 185 29.50 38.59 -6.20
C ASN A 185 29.02 37.38 -5.35
N LYS A 186 28.68 36.25 -5.98
CA LYS A 186 28.24 35.05 -5.25
C LYS A 186 29.34 34.52 -4.33
N ASP A 187 30.56 34.38 -4.84
CA ASP A 187 31.69 33.87 -4.07
C ASP A 187 32.07 34.83 -2.93
N ARG A 188 32.02 36.14 -3.18
CA ARG A 188 32.24 37.14 -2.13
C ARG A 188 31.22 37.05 -0.99
N ASN A 189 29.95 36.89 -1.31
CA ASN A 189 28.91 36.71 -0.29
C ASN A 189 29.10 35.41 0.48
N LEU A 190 29.59 34.35 -0.17
CA LEU A 190 29.92 33.09 0.49
C LEU A 190 31.08 33.26 1.49
N PHE A 191 32.14 33.98 1.12
CA PHE A 191 33.24 34.31 2.02
C PHE A 191 32.78 35.15 3.22
N LYS A 192 32.00 36.20 2.99
CA LYS A 192 31.43 37.03 4.07
C LYS A 192 30.60 36.20 5.04
N PHE A 193 29.73 35.34 4.51
CA PHE A 193 28.94 34.42 5.31
C PHE A 193 29.82 33.46 6.12
N ALA A 194 30.87 32.91 5.52
CA ALA A 194 31.81 32.04 6.22
C ALA A 194 32.55 32.77 7.34
N ILE A 195 33.04 33.99 7.10
CA ILE A 195 33.69 34.83 8.12
C ILE A 195 32.73 35.10 9.27
N MET A 196 31.51 35.53 8.97
CA MET A 196 30.46 35.79 9.97
C MET A 196 30.14 34.57 10.83
N ASN A 197 30.02 33.39 10.21
CA ASN A 197 29.80 32.15 10.96
C ASN A 197 30.97 31.79 11.86
N ASN A 198 32.21 31.91 11.37
CA ASN A 198 33.41 31.64 12.17
C ASN A 198 33.51 32.62 13.36
N ILE A 199 33.19 33.90 13.15
CA ILE A 199 33.12 34.90 14.23
C ILE A 199 32.07 34.47 15.26
N ASN A 200 30.83 34.20 14.83
CA ASN A 200 29.78 33.79 15.76
C ASN A 200 30.15 32.51 16.53
N GLU A 201 30.77 31.53 15.88
CA GLU A 201 31.20 30.28 16.54
C GLU A 201 32.33 30.55 17.56
N THR A 202 33.33 31.33 17.18
CA THR A 202 34.50 31.57 18.03
C THR A 202 34.12 32.35 19.28
N PHE A 203 33.40 33.46 19.13
CA PHE A 203 33.06 34.35 20.24
C PHE A 203 31.88 33.86 21.08
N SER A 204 31.03 32.95 20.58
CA SER A 204 29.93 32.38 21.38
C SER A 204 30.41 31.37 22.44
N LYS A 205 31.63 30.84 22.33
CA LYS A 205 32.22 29.92 23.32
C LYS A 205 32.54 30.61 24.65
N ASP A 206 32.76 31.93 24.64
CA ASP A 206 33.17 32.71 25.82
C ASP A 206 32.00 33.40 26.55
N PHE A 207 30.81 32.79 26.56
CA PHE A 207 29.58 33.29 27.24
C PHE A 207 28.96 34.60 26.68
N PHE A 208 29.46 35.16 25.59
CA PHE A 208 28.88 36.37 25.00
C PHE A 208 27.72 36.07 24.04
N ARG A 209 26.64 36.83 24.16
CA ARG A 209 25.57 36.89 23.15
C ARG A 209 26.06 37.72 21.96
N ILE A 210 26.46 37.04 20.88
CA ILE A 210 26.99 37.67 19.67
C ILE A 210 26.01 37.57 18.49
N GLN A 211 25.98 38.61 17.67
CA GLN A 211 25.35 38.61 16.35
C GLN A 211 26.26 39.35 15.37
N SER A 212 26.69 38.66 14.32
CA SER A 212 27.38 39.27 13.19
C SER A 212 26.39 39.85 12.18
N VAL A 213 26.74 41.00 11.60
CA VAL A 213 25.97 41.65 10.53
C VAL A 213 26.93 42.08 9.43
N ASP A 214 26.59 41.76 8.18
CA ASP A 214 27.32 42.29 7.02
C ASP A 214 27.00 43.79 6.87
N MET A 215 27.99 44.61 6.55
CA MET A 215 27.86 46.05 6.32
C MET A 215 28.40 46.37 4.91
N TYR A 216 27.61 45.96 3.90
CA TYR A 216 27.82 46.12 2.43
C TYR A 216 28.90 45.29 1.77
#